data_AF-A0A286UP35-F1
#
_entry.id   AF-A0A286UP35-F1
#
_cell.length_a   1.000
_cell.length_b   1.000
_cell.length_c   1.000
_cell.angle_alpha   90.00
_cell.angle_beta   90.00
_cell.angle_gamma   90.00
#
_symmetry.space_group_name_H-M   'P 1'
#
loop_
_entity.id
_entity.type
_entity.pdbx_description
1 polymer ?
#
loop_
_entity_poly.entity_id
_entity_poly.type
_entity_poly.pdbx_seq_one_letter_code
_entity_poly.pdbx_strand_id
1 'polypeptide(L)'
;MPRLLPRLVRWLERNSFDQQSYSKPLSRKPKRLRSLWKPSVQNDASIHYVKGRHQSILLDEGNIINNHCDHSRHKRLPPAVKLHENQKGLIVNHEVVREMSNQEKQWWSSPYLRMLSSPIRGCLLSKRHLPADFMIRLTALKVPSKENSSQFTLTLAPDGLFHPKYANRQYGSGYYIACWKDALDALLKRGTYKRIGKNINHHDLLSEQIGHQLRLRILQELEMLLARLCASPKALKETVVLRKLTQSEWDMLQETNKLSVNDAICVLVVPPLDNDPQTGRQPQPDYSLVPSLDELRESRAPGENDPPLSVLCKTGESIHDGPPDFLGDEHHPDARVPLYNGISLFPRVSQRAALLQRLNNIIRREKGVDHDSPEDTQTQAFVVLSSPRTLMRADTVPLAISLWRLRMWEGGGWGKCNWIAPLERKPLY
;
A
#
# COMPACT_ATOMS: atom_id res chain seq x y z
N MET A 1 -3.32 27.35 40.06
CA MET A 1 -2.58 26.52 39.06
C MET A 1 -1.05 26.32 39.29
N PRO A 2 -0.45 26.48 40.50
CA PRO A 2 1.02 26.49 40.65
C PRO A 2 1.72 25.13 40.51
N ARG A 3 0.99 24.01 40.45
CA ARG A 3 1.59 22.65 40.36
C ARG A 3 1.79 22.14 38.93
N LEU A 4 1.19 22.79 37.94
CA LEU A 4 1.26 22.36 36.53
C LEU A 4 2.50 22.89 35.83
N LEU A 5 2.88 24.14 36.09
CA LEU A 5 4.04 24.79 35.47
C LEU A 5 5.36 24.03 35.71
N PRO A 6 5.72 23.63 36.95
CA PRO A 6 6.97 22.90 37.18
C PRO A 6 6.99 21.52 36.51
N ARG A 7 5.83 20.87 36.38
CA ARG A 7 5.71 19.58 35.69
C ARG A 7 5.86 19.75 34.17
N LEU A 8 5.31 20.83 33.61
CA LEU A 8 5.45 21.15 32.20
C LEU A 8 6.91 21.47 31.86
N VAL A 9 7.57 22.30 32.67
CA VAL A 9 8.98 22.69 32.48
C VAL A 9 9.89 21.45 32.52
N ARG A 10 9.77 20.58 33.54
CA ARG A 10 10.54 19.33 33.59
C ARG A 10 10.25 18.38 32.43
N TRP A 11 9.02 18.40 31.91
CA TRP A 11 8.65 17.61 30.75
C TRP A 11 9.31 18.18 29.49
N LEU A 12 9.33 19.50 29.32
CA LEU A 12 10.00 20.18 28.20
C LEU A 12 11.53 20.03 28.25
N GLU A 13 12.14 20.09 29.43
CA GLU A 13 13.58 19.84 29.61
C GLU A 13 13.98 18.40 29.25
N ARG A 14 13.11 17.42 29.54
CA ARG A 14 13.35 16.00 29.20
C ARG A 14 13.02 15.65 27.75
N ASN A 15 12.19 16.45 27.10
CA ASN A 15 11.73 16.24 25.72
C ASN A 15 12.07 17.50 24.93
N SER A 16 13.36 17.67 24.62
CA SER A 16 13.83 18.81 23.83
C SER A 16 13.10 18.85 22.48
N PHE A 17 12.67 20.05 22.08
CA PHE A 17 11.94 20.28 20.82
C PHE A 17 12.72 19.86 19.56
N ASP A 18 14.02 19.61 19.68
CA ASP A 18 14.87 19.12 18.60
C ASP A 18 14.64 17.64 18.27
N GLN A 19 13.92 16.89 19.10
CA GLN A 19 13.46 15.56 18.74
C GLN A 19 12.21 15.66 17.85
N GLN A 20 12.43 15.75 16.53
CA GLN A 20 11.39 15.54 15.51
C GLN A 20 10.75 14.13 15.57
N SER A 21 11.13 13.28 16.53
CA SER A 21 10.69 11.92 16.68
C SER A 21 9.38 11.82 17.47
N TYR A 22 8.31 11.65 16.70
CA TYR A 22 7.11 10.86 17.07
C TYR A 22 5.97 11.59 17.78
N SER A 23 5.10 12.20 16.95
CA SER A 23 3.71 12.51 17.31
C SER A 23 2.96 11.20 17.60
N LYS A 24 2.83 10.83 18.87
CA LYS A 24 1.78 9.89 19.29
C LYS A 24 0.43 10.48 18.84
N PRO A 25 -0.52 9.68 18.33
CA PRO A 25 -1.79 10.19 17.82
C PRO A 25 -2.53 10.96 18.94
N LEU A 26 -2.67 12.28 18.73
CA LEU A 26 -3.21 13.26 19.69
C LEU A 26 -4.69 13.09 20.05
N SER A 27 -5.36 12.03 19.59
CA SER A 27 -6.65 11.64 20.15
C SER A 27 -6.85 10.13 20.08
N ARG A 28 -7.18 9.52 21.22
CA ARG A 28 -7.81 8.21 21.23
C ARG A 28 -9.18 8.38 20.60
N LYS A 29 -9.28 8.13 19.30
CA LYS A 29 -10.57 8.07 18.61
C LYS A 29 -11.51 7.18 19.43
N PRO A 30 -12.79 7.57 19.64
CA PRO A 30 -13.75 6.66 20.22
C PRO A 30 -13.70 5.36 19.40
N LYS A 31 -13.55 4.23 20.09
CA LYS A 31 -13.49 2.92 19.44
C LYS A 31 -14.85 2.68 18.79
N ARG A 32 -14.97 2.97 17.49
CA ARG A 32 -16.15 2.57 16.72
C ARG A 32 -16.31 1.06 16.89
N LEU A 33 -17.55 0.61 17.10
CA LEU A 33 -17.87 -0.81 17.15
C LEU A 33 -17.31 -1.48 15.87
N ARG A 34 -16.46 -2.48 16.07
CA ARG A 34 -15.70 -3.13 14.97
C ARG A 34 -16.56 -4.17 14.24
N SER A 35 -17.51 -4.76 14.95
CA SER A 35 -18.55 -5.59 14.40
C SER A 35 -19.88 -4.90 14.69
N LEU A 36 -20.79 -5.01 13.73
CA LEU A 36 -22.22 -4.72 13.95
C LEU A 36 -22.97 -6.01 14.29
N TRP A 37 -22.28 -7.15 14.29
CA TRP A 37 -22.88 -8.45 14.53
C TRP A 37 -23.37 -8.55 15.97
N LYS A 38 -24.68 -8.70 16.09
CA LYS A 38 -25.35 -9.18 17.28
C LYS A 38 -25.81 -10.60 16.97
N PRO A 39 -25.53 -11.59 17.85
CA PRO A 39 -26.18 -12.88 17.70
C PRO A 39 -27.69 -12.65 17.71
N SER A 40 -28.39 -13.02 16.63
CA SER A 40 -29.85 -12.99 16.66
C SER A 40 -30.29 -13.99 17.73
N VAL A 41 -31.21 -13.60 18.58
CA VAL A 41 -31.86 -14.51 19.53
C VAL A 41 -32.69 -15.46 18.68
N GLN A 42 -32.09 -16.58 18.25
CA GLN A 42 -32.69 -17.66 17.46
C GLN A 42 -33.58 -17.15 16.31
N ASN A 43 -32.97 -16.86 15.15
CA ASN A 43 -33.71 -16.80 13.89
C ASN A 43 -34.17 -18.21 13.56
N ASP A 44 -35.31 -18.59 14.10
CA ASP A 44 -36.03 -19.77 13.69
C ASP A 44 -36.45 -19.52 12.24
N ALA A 45 -35.71 -20.10 11.28
CA ALA A 45 -35.96 -19.90 9.85
C ALA A 45 -37.38 -20.30 9.43
N SER A 46 -38.07 -21.04 10.31
CA SER A 46 -39.50 -21.33 10.31
C SER A 46 -40.38 -20.07 10.27
N ILE A 47 -39.97 -18.95 10.88
CA ILE A 47 -40.72 -17.69 10.91
C ILE A 47 -40.79 -17.05 9.50
N HIS A 48 -40.05 -17.52 8.50
CA HIS A 48 -40.09 -16.95 7.14
C HIS A 48 -40.72 -17.86 6.10
N TYR A 49 -41.08 -19.10 6.46
CA TYR A 49 -41.82 -19.96 5.55
C TYR A 49 -43.29 -19.53 5.48
N VAL A 50 -43.79 -19.37 4.25
CA VAL A 50 -45.20 -19.01 3.97
C VAL A 50 -46.13 -20.21 4.19
N LYS A 51 -45.58 -21.42 4.09
CA LYS A 51 -46.34 -22.66 4.13
C LYS A 51 -46.88 -22.90 5.54
N GLY A 52 -48.19 -22.81 5.71
CA GLY A 52 -48.88 -23.01 7.01
C GLY A 52 -49.14 -21.73 7.82
N ARG A 53 -48.91 -20.54 7.26
CA ARG A 53 -49.32 -19.29 7.92
C ARG A 53 -50.83 -19.09 7.83
N HIS A 54 -51.47 -18.86 8.98
CA HIS A 54 -52.89 -18.51 9.07
C HIS A 54 -53.14 -16.99 9.16
N GLN A 55 -52.08 -16.18 9.28
CA GLN A 55 -52.17 -14.73 9.42
C GLN A 55 -51.06 -13.99 8.65
N SER A 56 -51.26 -12.69 8.45
CA SER A 56 -50.32 -11.82 7.76
C SER A 56 -49.02 -11.66 8.55
N ILE A 57 -47.87 -11.64 7.86
CA ILE A 57 -46.54 -11.39 8.42
C ILE A 57 -46.44 -10.06 9.19
N LEU A 58 -47.31 -9.09 8.86
CA LEU A 58 -47.35 -7.79 9.55
C LEU A 58 -47.88 -7.88 10.98
N LEU A 59 -48.66 -8.91 11.28
CA LEU A 59 -49.28 -9.13 12.59
C LEU A 59 -48.42 -10.01 13.50
N ASP A 60 -47.35 -10.59 12.97
CA ASP A 60 -46.45 -11.41 13.76
C ASP A 60 -45.60 -10.54 14.70
N GLU A 61 -45.50 -10.94 15.97
CA GLU A 61 -44.53 -10.39 16.90
C GLU A 61 -43.12 -10.71 16.39
N GLY A 62 -42.23 -9.71 16.31
CA GLY A 62 -40.90 -9.92 15.77
C GLY A 62 -40.76 -9.77 14.25
N ASN A 63 -41.80 -9.30 13.54
CA ASN A 63 -41.77 -9.23 12.09
C ASN A 63 -40.65 -8.33 11.53
N ILE A 64 -40.15 -8.68 10.34
CA ILE A 64 -39.02 -8.00 9.68
C ILE A 64 -39.31 -6.52 9.41
N ILE A 65 -40.58 -6.15 9.25
CA ILE A 65 -40.98 -4.80 8.84
C ILE A 65 -40.90 -3.85 10.04
N ASN A 66 -41.46 -4.25 11.18
CA ASN A 66 -41.44 -3.49 12.42
C ASN A 66 -40.08 -3.58 13.12
N ASN A 67 -39.44 -4.76 13.08
CA ASN A 67 -38.16 -5.03 13.75
C ASN A 67 -36.99 -5.19 12.75
N HIS A 68 -36.96 -4.39 11.69
CA HIS A 68 -35.93 -4.46 10.64
C HIS A 68 -34.48 -4.35 11.17
N CYS A 69 -34.29 -3.68 12.31
CA CYS A 69 -33.00 -3.58 13.00
C CYS A 69 -32.47 -4.94 13.48
N ASP A 70 -33.35 -5.84 13.90
CA ASP A 70 -32.99 -7.16 14.43
C ASP A 70 -32.69 -8.16 13.30
N HIS A 71 -33.28 -7.91 12.12
CA HIS A 71 -33.10 -8.72 10.91
C HIS A 71 -32.05 -8.15 9.94
N SER A 72 -31.41 -7.03 10.30
CA SER A 72 -30.34 -6.45 9.50
C SER A 72 -29.18 -7.43 9.42
N ARG A 73 -28.82 -7.88 8.21
CA ARG A 73 -27.64 -8.73 8.00
C ARG A 73 -26.40 -7.98 8.47
N HIS A 74 -26.02 -8.23 9.71
CA HIS A 74 -24.85 -7.60 10.28
C HIS A 74 -23.59 -8.17 9.65
N LYS A 75 -22.68 -7.28 9.27
CA LYS A 75 -21.38 -7.67 8.75
C LYS A 75 -20.58 -8.30 9.89
N ARG A 76 -20.26 -9.58 9.69
CA ARG A 76 -19.28 -10.31 10.49
C ARG A 76 -17.90 -9.67 10.37
N LEU A 77 -17.06 -9.88 11.38
CA LEU A 77 -15.66 -9.50 11.31
C LEU A 77 -15.02 -10.19 10.09
N PRO A 78 -14.19 -9.46 9.32
CA PRO A 78 -13.50 -10.06 8.21
C PRO A 78 -12.61 -11.20 8.72
N PRO A 79 -12.46 -12.29 7.95
CA PRO A 79 -11.55 -13.36 8.34
C PRO A 79 -10.13 -12.80 8.48
N ALA A 80 -9.37 -13.33 9.43
CA ALA A 80 -8.00 -12.89 9.70
C ALA A 80 -7.01 -14.04 9.58
N VAL A 81 -5.79 -13.70 9.18
CA VAL A 81 -4.63 -14.60 9.27
C VAL A 81 -4.24 -14.67 10.74
N LYS A 82 -4.27 -15.86 11.35
CA LYS A 82 -3.80 -16.06 12.71
C LYS A 82 -2.29 -16.24 12.69
N LEU A 83 -1.55 -15.30 13.27
CA LEU A 83 -0.08 -15.35 13.35
C LEU A 83 0.40 -15.99 14.64
N HIS A 84 -0.39 -15.89 15.72
CA HIS A 84 -0.04 -16.37 17.05
C HIS A 84 -1.17 -17.20 17.64
N GLU A 85 -0.83 -18.18 18.47
CA GLU A 85 -1.82 -19.01 19.17
C GLU A 85 -2.71 -18.18 20.11
N ASN A 86 -2.17 -17.10 20.69
CA ASN A 86 -2.90 -16.18 21.54
C ASN A 86 -4.03 -15.42 20.82
N GLN A 87 -4.09 -15.51 19.48
CA GLN A 87 -5.19 -14.97 18.68
C GLN A 87 -6.34 -15.97 18.49
N LYS A 88 -6.16 -17.25 18.87
CA LYS A 88 -7.23 -18.25 18.84
C LYS A 88 -8.29 -17.86 19.87
N GLY A 89 -9.55 -17.76 19.42
CA GLY A 89 -10.67 -17.42 20.28
C GLY A 89 -10.74 -15.95 20.70
N LEU A 90 -10.02 -15.03 20.03
CA LEU A 90 -10.17 -13.60 20.30
C LEU A 90 -11.60 -13.16 19.98
N ILE A 91 -12.38 -12.89 21.04
CA ILE A 91 -13.74 -12.36 20.94
C ILE A 91 -13.65 -10.84 20.85
N VAL A 92 -14.13 -10.27 19.74
CA VAL A 92 -14.23 -8.82 19.54
C VAL A 92 -15.71 -8.47 19.42
N ASN A 93 -16.25 -7.77 20.43
CA ASN A 93 -17.66 -7.40 20.52
C ASN A 93 -18.61 -8.60 20.29
N HIS A 94 -18.41 -9.68 21.05
CA HIS A 94 -19.22 -10.92 21.01
C HIS A 94 -19.02 -11.78 19.76
N GLU A 95 -18.10 -11.41 18.86
CA GLU A 95 -17.82 -12.19 17.67
C GLU A 95 -16.41 -12.77 17.69
N VAL A 96 -16.28 -14.06 17.39
CA VAL A 96 -14.99 -14.71 17.19
C VAL A 96 -14.51 -14.44 15.78
N VAL A 97 -13.32 -13.88 15.63
CA VAL A 97 -12.71 -13.66 14.31
C VAL A 97 -12.47 -15.01 13.63
N ARG A 98 -13.14 -15.25 12.50
CA ARG A 98 -12.95 -16.47 11.71
C ARG A 98 -11.52 -16.52 11.15
N GLU A 99 -10.93 -17.70 11.15
CA GLU A 99 -9.65 -17.92 10.47
C GLU A 99 -9.85 -17.97 8.95
N MET A 100 -8.91 -17.41 8.19
CA MET A 100 -8.90 -17.58 6.74
C MET A 100 -8.69 -19.04 6.36
N SER A 101 -9.49 -19.55 5.44
CA SER A 101 -9.24 -20.83 4.75
C SER A 101 -7.96 -20.76 3.89
N ASN A 102 -7.45 -21.91 3.45
CA ASN A 102 -6.26 -21.95 2.61
C ASN A 102 -6.45 -21.21 1.27
N GLN A 103 -7.64 -21.35 0.67
CA GLN A 103 -8.00 -20.64 -0.54
C GLN A 103 -8.04 -19.12 -0.31
N GLU A 104 -8.61 -18.66 0.80
CA GLU A 104 -8.60 -17.24 1.16
C GLU A 104 -7.20 -16.73 1.43
N LYS A 105 -6.32 -17.52 2.06
CA LYS A 105 -4.91 -17.17 2.24
C LYS A 105 -4.22 -17.01 0.89
N GLN A 106 -4.54 -17.84 -0.11
CA GLN A 106 -3.99 -17.75 -1.45
C GLN A 106 -4.49 -16.51 -2.20
N TRP A 107 -5.78 -16.19 -2.11
CA TRP A 107 -6.30 -14.94 -2.65
C TRP A 107 -5.71 -13.72 -1.95
N TRP A 108 -5.55 -13.81 -0.63
CA TRP A 108 -4.95 -12.78 0.17
C TRP A 108 -3.45 -12.66 -0.12
N SER A 109 -2.70 -13.71 -0.46
CA SER A 109 -1.28 -13.55 -0.84
C SER A 109 -1.09 -12.89 -2.20
N SER A 110 -2.13 -12.80 -3.04
CA SER A 110 -2.05 -12.11 -4.32
C SER A 110 -2.19 -10.57 -4.17
N PRO A 111 -1.19 -9.77 -4.59
CA PRO A 111 -1.31 -8.30 -4.56
C PRO A 111 -2.40 -7.77 -5.49
N TYR A 112 -2.63 -8.41 -6.64
CA TYR A 112 -3.62 -7.98 -7.63
C TYR A 112 -5.04 -8.06 -7.06
N LEU A 113 -5.42 -9.23 -6.54
CA LEU A 113 -6.70 -9.45 -5.89
C LEU A 113 -6.92 -8.50 -4.70
N ARG A 114 -5.88 -8.21 -3.90
CA ARG A 114 -6.01 -7.22 -2.82
C ARG A 114 -6.27 -5.81 -3.34
N MET A 115 -5.54 -5.36 -4.36
CA MET A 115 -5.79 -4.06 -4.98
C MET A 115 -7.21 -3.97 -5.55
N LEU A 116 -7.69 -5.02 -6.21
CA LEU A 116 -9.05 -5.10 -6.75
C LEU A 116 -10.12 -5.11 -5.66
N SER A 117 -9.83 -5.74 -4.52
CA SER A 117 -10.72 -5.77 -3.36
C SER A 117 -10.79 -4.44 -2.59
N SER A 118 -9.91 -3.48 -2.91
CA SER A 118 -9.91 -2.17 -2.26
C SER A 118 -11.20 -1.40 -2.56
N PRO A 119 -11.68 -0.51 -1.66
CA PRO A 119 -12.96 0.16 -1.85
C PRO A 119 -13.02 0.96 -3.14
N ILE A 120 -14.12 0.81 -3.90
CA ILE A 120 -14.33 1.55 -5.13
C ILE A 120 -14.55 3.05 -4.83
N ARG A 121 -13.91 3.94 -5.59
CA ARG A 121 -14.14 5.40 -5.55
C ARG A 121 -14.25 5.96 -6.96
N GLY A 122 -14.88 7.12 -7.09
CA GLY A 122 -14.96 7.86 -8.35
C GLY A 122 -13.72 8.74 -8.56
N CYS A 123 -13.09 8.63 -9.73
CA CYS A 123 -12.02 9.52 -10.15
C CYS A 123 -12.56 10.92 -10.48
N LEU A 124 -11.97 11.95 -9.89
CA LEU A 124 -12.39 13.35 -10.06
C LEU A 124 -12.28 13.81 -11.51
N LEU A 125 -11.24 13.37 -12.23
CA LEU A 125 -10.95 13.76 -13.61
C LEU A 125 -11.82 12.99 -14.61
N SER A 126 -11.74 11.65 -14.59
CA SER A 126 -12.39 10.80 -15.61
C SER A 126 -13.83 10.39 -15.28
N LYS A 127 -14.29 10.63 -14.05
CA LYS A 127 -15.59 10.18 -13.51
C LYS A 127 -15.79 8.66 -13.50
N ARG A 128 -14.76 7.88 -13.82
CA ARG A 128 -14.79 6.41 -13.74
C ARG A 128 -14.62 5.93 -12.31
N HIS A 129 -15.21 4.79 -12.01
CA HIS A 129 -15.10 4.12 -10.71
C HIS A 129 -13.94 3.13 -10.75
N LEU A 130 -13.00 3.27 -9.81
CA LEU A 130 -11.82 2.42 -9.69
C LEU A 130 -11.62 1.98 -8.24
N PRO A 131 -10.91 0.87 -7.98
CA PRO A 131 -10.50 0.53 -6.62
C PRO A 131 -9.51 1.57 -6.07
N ALA A 132 -9.59 1.88 -4.78
CA ALA A 132 -8.82 2.95 -4.13
C ALA A 132 -7.30 2.82 -4.30
N ASP A 133 -6.76 1.60 -4.40
CA ASP A 133 -5.32 1.38 -4.58
C ASP A 133 -4.82 1.85 -5.96
N PHE A 134 -5.69 1.93 -6.97
CA PHE A 134 -5.40 2.50 -8.30
C PHE A 134 -5.51 4.02 -8.33
N MET A 135 -5.68 4.68 -7.17
CA MET A 135 -5.91 6.11 -7.08
C MET A 135 -5.01 6.79 -6.04
N ILE A 136 -4.80 8.09 -6.23
CA ILE A 136 -4.23 9.00 -5.24
C ILE A 136 -5.37 9.79 -4.61
N ARG A 137 -5.38 9.86 -3.28
CA ARG A 137 -6.29 10.74 -2.54
C ARG A 137 -5.64 12.11 -2.37
N LEU A 138 -6.38 13.14 -2.74
CA LEU A 138 -6.04 14.55 -2.56
C LEU A 138 -7.01 15.18 -1.56
N THR A 139 -6.53 16.08 -0.73
CA THR A 139 -7.31 16.85 0.25
C THR A 139 -7.00 18.33 0.09
N ALA A 140 -7.99 19.18 0.38
CA ALA A 140 -7.77 20.62 0.49
C ALA A 140 -7.39 20.94 1.95
N LEU A 141 -6.21 21.51 2.14
CA LEU A 141 -5.67 21.87 3.44
C LEU A 141 -5.64 23.37 3.63
N LYS A 142 -5.96 23.83 4.85
CA LYS A 142 -5.78 25.23 5.23
C LYS A 142 -4.33 25.46 5.61
N VAL A 143 -3.63 26.27 4.83
CA VAL A 143 -2.26 26.70 5.09
C VAL A 143 -2.29 28.19 5.49
N PRO A 144 -1.64 28.59 6.59
CA PRO A 144 -1.57 29.99 6.98
C PRO A 144 -0.91 30.81 5.86
N SER A 145 -1.51 31.94 5.50
CA SER A 145 -0.91 32.87 4.53
C SER A 145 0.30 33.58 5.15
N LYS A 146 1.36 33.80 4.36
CA LYS A 146 2.55 34.53 4.81
C LYS A 146 2.27 36.02 5.02
N GLU A 147 1.33 36.58 4.26
CA GLU A 147 1.06 38.03 4.27
C GLU A 147 0.14 38.43 5.43
N ASN A 148 -0.81 37.57 5.80
CA ASN A 148 -1.79 37.84 6.85
C ASN A 148 -2.03 36.58 7.69
N SER A 149 -1.61 36.61 8.95
CA SER A 149 -1.78 35.49 9.89
C SER A 149 -3.24 35.11 10.15
N SER A 150 -4.18 36.02 9.88
CA SER A 150 -5.62 35.80 10.00
C SER A 150 -6.25 35.12 8.78
N GLN A 151 -5.55 35.08 7.63
CA GLN A 151 -6.07 34.51 6.39
C GLN A 151 -5.47 33.12 6.13
N PHE A 152 -6.35 32.18 5.78
CA PHE A 152 -5.97 30.83 5.37
C PHE A 152 -6.12 30.70 3.87
N THR A 153 -5.09 30.17 3.22
CA THR A 153 -5.19 29.72 1.83
C THR A 153 -5.52 28.24 1.82
N LEU A 154 -6.38 27.80 0.89
CA LEU A 154 -6.64 26.38 0.70
C LEU A 154 -5.63 25.85 -0.31
N THR A 155 -4.85 24.85 0.09
CA THR A 155 -3.84 24.20 -0.77
C THR A 155 -4.22 22.75 -0.99
N LEU A 156 -4.21 22.31 -2.24
CA LEU A 156 -4.38 20.91 -2.60
C LEU A 156 -3.11 20.14 -2.22
N ALA A 157 -3.27 19.08 -1.43
CA ALA A 157 -2.17 18.25 -0.95
C ALA A 157 -2.51 16.76 -1.10
N PRO A 158 -1.51 15.88 -1.26
CA PRO A 158 -1.72 14.44 -1.23
C PRO A 158 -1.94 13.96 0.20
N ASP A 159 -2.82 12.98 0.38
CA ASP A 159 -3.13 12.42 1.69
C ASP A 159 -3.19 10.88 1.66
N GLY A 160 -2.76 10.27 2.76
CA GLY A 160 -2.82 8.81 2.94
C GLY A 160 -1.87 8.01 2.06
N LEU A 161 -0.80 8.61 1.54
CA LEU A 161 0.25 7.87 0.82
C LEU A 161 1.18 7.11 1.77
N PHE A 162 1.58 7.76 2.86
CA PHE A 162 2.40 7.13 3.90
C PHE A 162 1.69 6.01 4.65
N HIS A 163 2.49 5.12 5.23
CA HIS A 163 1.99 4.04 6.08
C HIS A 163 1.32 4.63 7.33
N PRO A 164 0.15 4.12 7.78
CA PRO A 164 -0.60 4.69 8.90
C PRO A 164 0.18 4.82 10.23
N LYS A 165 1.25 4.03 10.40
CA LYS A 165 2.18 4.15 11.55
C LYS A 165 2.94 5.48 11.55
N TYR A 166 3.27 6.03 10.38
CA TYR A 166 4.12 7.22 10.24
C TYR A 166 3.30 8.48 10.04
N ALA A 167 2.20 8.41 9.29
CA ALA A 167 1.29 9.54 9.13
C ALA A 167 -0.16 9.06 9.14
N ASN A 168 -0.98 9.76 9.93
CA ASN A 168 -2.42 9.57 9.90
C ASN A 168 -3.01 10.32 8.70
N ARG A 169 -4.07 9.75 8.14
CA ARG A 169 -4.88 10.44 7.14
C ARG A 169 -5.45 11.73 7.72
N GLN A 170 -5.37 12.79 6.94
CA GLN A 170 -5.96 14.07 7.29
C GLN A 170 -7.49 13.98 7.22
N TYR A 171 -8.15 14.73 8.11
CA TYR A 171 -9.59 14.82 8.16
C TYR A 171 -10.11 15.75 7.07
N GLY A 172 -11.27 15.41 6.52
CA GLY A 172 -11.95 16.21 5.50
C GLY A 172 -12.31 15.41 4.26
N SER A 173 -12.99 16.10 3.35
CA SER A 173 -13.40 15.56 2.06
C SER A 173 -12.17 15.22 1.23
N GLY A 174 -11.98 13.92 0.97
CA GLY A 174 -10.94 13.42 0.08
C GLY A 174 -11.47 13.24 -1.33
N TYR A 175 -10.70 13.71 -2.30
CA TYR A 175 -10.97 13.54 -3.72
C TYR A 175 -9.96 12.56 -4.29
N TYR A 176 -10.39 11.72 -5.22
CA TYR A 176 -9.53 10.68 -5.78
C TYR A 176 -9.21 11.00 -7.23
N ILE A 177 -7.97 10.76 -7.62
CA ILE A 177 -7.51 10.80 -9.02
C ILE A 177 -6.85 9.48 -9.36
N ALA A 178 -6.81 9.11 -10.64
CA ALA A 178 -6.05 7.93 -11.06
C ALA A 178 -4.60 8.04 -10.57
N CYS A 179 -4.02 6.92 -10.14
CA CYS A 179 -2.61 6.83 -9.74
C CYS A 179 -1.73 6.91 -11.00
N TRP A 180 -1.66 8.10 -11.59
CA TRP A 180 -0.97 8.39 -12.84
C TRP A 180 -0.58 9.86 -12.89
N LYS A 181 0.71 10.12 -13.13
CA LYS A 181 1.30 11.46 -13.21
C LYS A 181 0.60 12.34 -14.24
N ASP A 182 0.40 11.86 -15.46
CA ASP A 182 -0.25 12.64 -16.53
C ASP A 182 -1.72 12.97 -16.22
N ALA A 183 -2.40 12.11 -15.45
CA ALA A 183 -3.75 12.40 -14.98
C ALA A 183 -3.77 13.55 -13.96
N LEU A 184 -2.75 13.67 -13.10
CA LEU A 184 -2.61 14.83 -12.23
C LEU A 184 -2.33 16.08 -13.08
N ASP A 185 -1.39 16.02 -14.01
CA ASP A 185 -1.05 17.17 -14.86
C ASP A 185 -2.26 17.65 -15.67
N ALA A 186 -3.05 16.72 -16.21
CA ALA A 186 -4.30 17.04 -16.88
C ALA A 186 -5.34 17.65 -15.93
N LEU A 187 -5.43 17.20 -14.67
CA LEU A 187 -6.30 17.78 -13.65
C LEU A 187 -5.92 19.24 -13.36
N LEU A 188 -4.61 19.50 -13.18
CA LEU A 188 -4.06 20.82 -12.88
C LEU A 188 -4.26 21.78 -14.06
N LYS A 189 -3.89 21.36 -15.28
CA LYS A 189 -4.07 22.14 -16.52
C LYS A 189 -5.54 22.49 -16.78
N ARG A 190 -6.47 21.56 -16.53
CA ARG A 190 -7.92 21.80 -16.71
C ARG A 190 -8.56 22.64 -15.60
N GLY A 191 -7.88 22.83 -14.46
CA GLY A 191 -8.47 23.49 -13.30
C GLY A 191 -9.65 22.74 -12.69
N THR A 192 -9.83 21.44 -12.95
CA THR A 192 -11.00 20.68 -12.46
C THR A 192 -11.04 20.59 -10.93
N TYR A 193 -9.87 20.67 -10.29
CA TYR A 193 -9.73 20.71 -8.83
C TYR A 193 -10.38 21.95 -8.19
N LYS A 194 -10.61 23.05 -8.94
CA LYS A 194 -11.31 24.24 -8.42
C LYS A 194 -12.77 23.98 -8.03
N ARG A 195 -13.35 22.86 -8.46
CA ARG A 195 -14.68 22.40 -8.01
C ARG A 195 -14.70 21.98 -6.54
N ILE A 196 -13.54 21.69 -5.95
CA ILE A 196 -13.41 21.30 -4.54
C ILE A 196 -13.68 22.48 -3.61
N GLY A 197 -13.38 23.71 -4.06
CA GLY A 197 -13.54 24.93 -3.26
C GLY A 197 -13.02 26.17 -3.99
N LYS A 198 -13.56 27.33 -3.60
CA LYS A 198 -13.10 28.63 -4.11
C LYS A 198 -11.68 28.89 -3.58
N ASN A 199 -10.79 29.42 -4.43
CA ASN A 199 -9.42 29.80 -4.09
C ASN A 199 -8.51 28.64 -3.62
N ILE A 200 -8.71 27.44 -4.16
CA ILE A 200 -7.75 26.35 -3.96
C ILE A 200 -6.54 26.60 -4.85
N ASN A 201 -5.38 26.64 -4.22
CA ASN A 201 -4.08 26.68 -4.86
C ASN A 201 -3.44 25.28 -4.82
N HIS A 202 -2.48 25.05 -5.69
CA HIS A 202 -1.58 23.90 -5.62
C HIS A 202 -0.15 24.43 -5.76
N HIS A 203 0.82 23.66 -5.30
CA HIS A 203 2.22 23.99 -5.54
C HIS A 203 2.73 23.27 -6.79
N ASP A 204 3.72 23.87 -7.46
CA ASP A 204 4.23 23.36 -8.73
C ASP A 204 4.86 21.97 -8.60
N LEU A 205 5.48 21.70 -7.44
CA LEU A 205 6.15 20.43 -7.14
C LEU A 205 5.21 19.30 -6.67
N LEU A 206 3.89 19.42 -6.89
CA LEU A 206 2.90 18.48 -6.32
C LEU A 206 3.09 17.07 -6.88
N SER A 207 3.42 16.97 -8.16
CA SER A 207 3.71 15.71 -8.84
C SER A 207 4.95 15.02 -8.25
N GLU A 208 6.05 15.77 -8.10
CA GLU A 208 7.31 15.32 -7.53
C GLU A 208 7.12 14.90 -6.08
N GLN A 209 6.33 15.66 -5.31
CA GLN A 209 5.97 15.34 -3.94
C GLN A 209 5.24 14.00 -3.87
N ILE A 210 4.23 13.76 -4.71
CA ILE A 210 3.50 12.48 -4.74
C ILE A 210 4.46 11.32 -5.07
N GLY A 211 5.30 11.48 -6.08
CA GLY A 211 6.30 10.48 -6.44
C GLY A 211 7.27 10.18 -5.28
N HIS A 212 7.78 11.21 -4.61
CA HIS A 212 8.62 11.06 -3.42
C HIS A 212 7.90 10.34 -2.27
N GLN A 213 6.65 10.69 -1.99
CA GLN A 213 5.87 10.05 -0.93
C GLN A 213 5.56 8.58 -1.23
N LEU A 214 5.34 8.22 -2.50
CA LEU A 214 5.19 6.82 -2.93
C LEU A 214 6.49 6.02 -2.74
N ARG A 215 7.65 6.62 -3.04
CA ARG A 215 8.98 6.03 -2.77
C ARG A 215 9.22 5.82 -1.27
N LEU A 216 8.93 6.82 -0.46
CA LEU A 216 8.99 6.70 1.00
C LEU A 216 8.04 5.63 1.54
N ARG A 217 6.86 5.45 0.93
CA ARG A 217 5.94 4.37 1.32
C ARG A 217 6.57 3.00 1.10
N ILE A 218 7.36 2.79 0.04
CA ILE A 218 8.09 1.53 -0.18
C ILE A 218 9.08 1.27 0.96
N LEU A 219 9.90 2.28 1.33
CA LEU A 219 10.85 2.17 2.44
C LEU A 219 10.16 1.88 3.78
N GLN A 220 9.01 2.53 4.03
CA GLN A 220 8.20 2.29 5.23
C GLN A 220 7.64 0.85 5.25
N GLU A 221 7.18 0.31 4.12
CA GLU A 221 6.70 -1.07 4.06
C GLU A 221 7.81 -2.10 4.27
N LEU A 222 9.03 -1.83 3.78
CA LEU A 222 10.20 -2.66 4.09
C LEU A 222 10.53 -2.66 5.58
N GLU A 223 10.45 -1.49 6.24
CA GLU A 223 10.63 -1.42 7.70
C GLU A 223 9.53 -2.19 8.44
N MET A 224 8.27 -2.06 8.01
CA MET A 224 7.15 -2.80 8.58
C MET A 224 7.31 -4.31 8.36
N LEU A 225 7.80 -4.73 7.19
CA LEU A 225 8.09 -6.12 6.88
C LEU A 225 9.18 -6.67 7.80
N LEU A 226 10.29 -5.94 7.97
CA LEU A 226 11.36 -6.30 8.90
C LEU A 226 10.82 -6.43 10.33
N ALA A 227 10.00 -5.48 10.79
CA ALA A 227 9.40 -5.54 12.12
C ALA A 227 8.49 -6.77 12.30
N ARG A 228 7.72 -7.16 11.28
CA ARG A 228 6.91 -8.40 11.28
C ARG A 228 7.80 -9.65 11.35
N LEU A 229 8.89 -9.70 10.58
CA LEU A 229 9.85 -10.82 10.61
C LEU A 229 10.58 -10.93 11.95
N CYS A 230 10.84 -9.82 12.63
CA CYS A 230 11.39 -9.82 13.98
C CYS A 230 10.38 -10.35 15.01
N ALA A 231 9.10 -10.02 14.86
CA ALA A 231 8.03 -10.48 15.75
C ALA A 231 7.53 -11.91 15.44
N SER A 232 7.85 -12.46 14.27
CA SER A 232 7.41 -13.78 13.84
C SER A 232 7.98 -14.89 14.72
N PRO A 233 7.19 -15.95 15.05
CA PRO A 233 7.67 -17.14 15.73
C PRO A 233 8.86 -17.80 15.01
N LYS A 234 9.80 -18.36 15.77
CA LYS A 234 10.99 -19.06 15.23
C LYS A 234 10.62 -20.31 14.41
N ALA A 235 9.49 -20.95 14.70
CA ALA A 235 9.03 -22.16 14.01
C ALA A 235 8.74 -21.94 12.52
N LEU A 236 8.46 -20.70 12.10
CA LEU A 236 8.15 -20.37 10.71
C LEU A 236 9.38 -19.93 9.91
N LYS A 237 10.59 -20.09 10.44
CA LYS A 237 11.84 -19.63 9.81
C LYS A 237 12.15 -20.27 8.46
N GLU A 238 11.62 -21.45 8.19
CA GLU A 238 11.85 -22.17 6.93
C GLU A 238 11.25 -21.44 5.71
N THR A 239 10.21 -20.63 5.93
CA THR A 239 9.51 -19.96 4.83
C THR A 239 10.14 -18.61 4.53
N VAL A 240 11.10 -18.58 3.60
CA VAL A 240 11.80 -17.35 3.19
C VAL A 240 10.82 -16.36 2.54
N VAL A 241 10.87 -15.10 2.97
CA VAL A 241 9.98 -14.05 2.46
C VAL A 241 10.67 -13.16 1.43
N LEU A 242 11.98 -12.96 1.60
CA LEU A 242 12.82 -12.17 0.72
C LEU A 242 14.20 -12.83 0.65
N ARG A 243 14.72 -13.02 -0.56
CA ARG A 243 16.09 -13.53 -0.79
C ARG A 243 16.73 -12.86 -1.98
N LYS A 244 18.04 -13.01 -2.12
CA LYS A 244 18.74 -12.69 -3.36
C LYS A 244 18.52 -13.81 -4.37
N LEU A 245 18.49 -13.46 -5.66
CA LEU A 245 18.53 -14.42 -6.75
C LEU A 245 19.93 -15.04 -6.83
N THR A 246 20.00 -16.32 -7.15
CA THR A 246 21.27 -16.96 -7.49
C THR A 246 21.77 -16.43 -8.84
N GLN A 247 23.07 -16.58 -9.11
CA GLN A 247 23.61 -16.20 -10.42
C GLN A 247 22.92 -16.97 -11.56
N SER A 248 22.71 -18.27 -11.39
CA SER A 248 21.99 -19.11 -12.37
C SER A 248 20.54 -18.68 -12.61
N GLU A 249 19.80 -18.31 -11.57
CA GLU A 249 18.43 -17.78 -11.70
C GLU A 249 18.43 -16.44 -12.43
N TRP A 250 19.43 -15.59 -12.18
CA TRP A 250 19.57 -14.29 -12.82
C TRP A 250 19.95 -14.43 -14.30
N ASP A 251 20.90 -15.30 -14.63
CA ASP A 251 21.32 -15.55 -16.01
C ASP A 251 20.14 -16.13 -16.81
N MET A 252 19.41 -17.10 -16.25
CA MET A 252 18.19 -17.64 -16.84
C MET A 252 17.13 -16.55 -17.07
N LEU A 253 16.96 -15.63 -16.10
CA LEU A 253 16.02 -14.53 -16.22
C LEU A 253 16.42 -13.54 -17.32
N GLN A 254 17.71 -13.25 -17.49
CA GLN A 254 18.22 -12.39 -18.56
C GLN A 254 18.07 -13.04 -19.94
N GLU A 255 18.37 -14.34 -20.05
CA GLU A 255 18.31 -15.07 -21.33
C GLU A 255 16.86 -15.32 -21.79
N THR A 256 15.99 -15.75 -20.88
CA THR A 256 14.65 -16.22 -21.25
C THR A 256 13.54 -15.21 -20.98
N ASN A 257 13.82 -14.17 -20.18
CA ASN A 257 12.80 -13.27 -19.59
C ASN A 257 11.68 -14.03 -18.84
N LYS A 258 12.00 -15.24 -18.34
CA LYS A 258 11.14 -16.07 -17.51
C LYS A 258 11.74 -16.21 -16.11
N LEU A 259 10.89 -16.07 -15.09
CA LEU A 259 11.28 -16.26 -13.70
C LEU A 259 10.85 -17.66 -13.23
N SER A 260 11.82 -18.52 -12.93
CA SER A 260 11.62 -19.90 -12.43
C SER A 260 11.31 -19.98 -10.93
N VAL A 261 11.18 -18.84 -10.24
CA VAL A 261 10.95 -18.80 -8.79
C VAL A 261 9.45 -18.84 -8.49
N ASN A 262 9.03 -19.94 -7.85
CA ASN A 262 7.65 -20.11 -7.38
C ASN A 262 7.28 -19.02 -6.36
N ASP A 263 6.01 -18.60 -6.38
CA ASP A 263 5.45 -17.58 -5.48
C ASP A 263 6.12 -16.19 -5.56
N ALA A 264 6.94 -15.93 -6.58
CA ALA A 264 7.54 -14.61 -6.77
C ALA A 264 6.49 -13.57 -7.13
N ILE A 265 6.47 -12.45 -6.39
CA ILE A 265 5.55 -11.34 -6.64
C ILE A 265 6.22 -10.12 -7.28
N CYS A 266 7.51 -9.93 -7.03
CA CYS A 266 8.33 -8.92 -7.69
C CYS A 266 9.82 -9.24 -7.54
N VAL A 267 10.62 -8.69 -8.46
CA VAL A 267 12.08 -8.68 -8.39
C VAL A 267 12.54 -7.23 -8.30
N LEU A 268 13.48 -6.93 -7.41
CA LEU A 268 14.10 -5.62 -7.21
C LEU A 268 15.58 -5.74 -7.59
N VAL A 269 16.00 -5.06 -8.66
CA VAL A 269 17.41 -5.04 -9.08
C VAL A 269 18.02 -3.74 -8.56
N VAL A 270 18.90 -3.82 -7.57
CA VAL A 270 19.48 -2.62 -6.92
C VAL A 270 20.99 -2.65 -7.10
N PRO A 271 21.54 -1.96 -8.11
CA PRO A 271 22.98 -1.91 -8.36
C PRO A 271 23.76 -1.49 -7.11
N PRO A 272 25.04 -1.92 -6.99
CA PRO A 272 25.89 -1.46 -5.90
C PRO A 272 26.02 0.06 -5.97
N LEU A 273 26.20 0.67 -4.80
CA LEU A 273 26.33 2.12 -4.71
C LEU A 273 27.80 2.46 -4.82
N ASP A 274 28.15 3.23 -5.85
CA ASP A 274 29.49 3.78 -5.98
C ASP A 274 29.78 4.74 -4.81
N ASN A 275 31.02 4.71 -4.34
CA ASN A 275 31.50 5.73 -3.42
C ASN A 275 31.50 7.07 -4.13
N ASP A 276 31.13 8.13 -3.42
CA ASP A 276 31.22 9.48 -3.98
C ASP A 276 32.68 9.76 -4.38
N PRO A 277 32.97 10.14 -5.64
CA PRO A 277 34.34 10.32 -6.12
C PRO A 277 35.08 11.43 -5.38
N GLN A 278 34.37 12.41 -4.81
CA GLN A 278 35.00 13.51 -4.08
C GLN A 278 35.28 13.15 -2.62
N THR A 279 34.31 12.52 -1.94
CA THR A 279 34.44 12.23 -0.50
C THR A 279 35.01 10.84 -0.21
N GLY A 280 34.99 9.93 -1.19
CA GLY A 280 35.35 8.52 -1.03
C GLY A 280 34.42 7.74 -0.09
N ARG A 281 33.32 8.36 0.37
CA ARG A 281 32.41 7.78 1.35
C ARG A 281 31.23 7.13 0.66
N GLN A 282 30.72 6.07 1.28
CA GLN A 282 29.44 5.50 0.88
C GLN A 282 28.31 6.50 1.17
N PRO A 283 27.33 6.62 0.26
CA PRO A 283 26.20 7.52 0.43
C PRO A 283 25.42 7.15 1.69
N GLN A 284 25.11 8.15 2.52
CA GLN A 284 24.32 7.93 3.71
C GLN A 284 22.84 7.70 3.35
N PRO A 285 22.18 6.74 4.03
CA PRO A 285 20.76 6.46 3.79
C PRO A 285 19.90 7.61 4.31
N ASP A 286 19.09 8.20 3.42
CA ASP A 286 18.14 9.25 3.79
C ASP A 286 16.70 8.71 3.87
N TYR A 287 16.01 9.09 4.95
CA TYR A 287 14.63 8.74 5.26
C TYR A 287 13.75 9.99 5.44
N SER A 288 14.24 11.16 5.02
CA SER A 288 13.58 12.44 5.18
C SER A 288 12.18 12.45 4.55
N LEU A 289 11.20 12.97 5.29
CA LEU A 289 9.83 13.14 4.78
C LEU A 289 9.76 14.23 3.71
N VAL A 290 10.64 15.22 3.84
CA VAL A 290 10.74 16.37 2.95
C VAL A 290 12.04 16.23 2.17
N PRO A 291 11.97 16.20 0.82
CA PRO A 291 13.17 16.18 0.01
C PRO A 291 14.04 17.41 0.32
N SER A 292 15.36 17.26 0.38
CA SER A 292 16.22 18.43 0.56
C SER A 292 16.08 19.37 -0.66
N LEU A 293 16.31 20.68 -0.46
CA LEU A 293 16.21 21.65 -1.56
C LEU A 293 17.25 21.37 -2.65
N ASP A 294 18.44 20.95 -2.26
CA ASP A 294 19.50 20.59 -3.19
C ASP A 294 19.12 19.32 -3.98
N GLU A 295 18.50 18.34 -3.31
CA GLU A 295 17.97 17.14 -3.96
C GLU A 295 16.78 17.40 -4.90
N LEU A 296 16.04 18.50 -4.71
CA LEU A 296 15.01 18.92 -5.66
C LEU A 296 15.63 19.53 -6.91
N ARG A 297 16.72 20.29 -6.77
CA ARG A 297 17.46 20.90 -7.89
C ARG A 297 18.21 19.86 -8.71
N GLU A 298 18.72 18.81 -8.06
CA GLU A 298 19.44 17.71 -8.69
C GLU A 298 18.55 16.65 -9.33
N SER A 299 17.22 16.83 -9.31
CA SER A 299 16.31 15.96 -10.04
C SER A 299 16.52 16.14 -11.55
N ARG A 300 17.54 15.43 -12.06
CA ARG A 300 17.76 15.28 -13.50
C ARG A 300 16.46 14.75 -14.08
N ALA A 301 16.01 15.38 -15.17
CA ALA A 301 15.02 14.77 -16.02
C ALA A 301 15.52 13.34 -16.33
N PRO A 302 14.64 12.32 -16.28
CA PRO A 302 15.04 10.94 -16.58
C PRO A 302 15.81 10.97 -17.89
N GLY A 303 17.06 10.51 -17.82
CA GLY A 303 17.93 10.48 -18.98
C GLY A 303 17.30 9.60 -20.04
N GLU A 304 17.48 9.92 -21.31
CA GLU A 304 17.00 9.08 -22.41
C GLU A 304 17.55 7.64 -22.32
N ASN A 305 18.65 7.46 -21.59
CA ASN A 305 19.31 6.18 -21.34
C ASN A 305 18.98 5.55 -19.98
N ASP A 306 18.08 6.15 -19.18
CA ASP A 306 17.71 5.54 -17.90
C ASP A 306 16.94 4.25 -18.15
N PRO A 307 17.22 3.18 -17.39
CA PRO A 307 16.51 1.93 -17.55
C PRO A 307 15.01 2.12 -17.26
N PRO A 308 14.13 1.31 -17.86
CA PRO A 308 12.70 1.40 -17.53
C PRO A 308 12.49 1.13 -16.05
N LEU A 309 11.55 1.86 -15.43
CA LEU A 309 11.17 1.67 -14.02
C LEU A 309 10.90 0.21 -13.68
N SER A 310 10.18 -0.47 -14.57
CA SER A 310 9.89 -1.88 -14.42
C SER A 310 9.63 -2.56 -15.75
N VAL A 311 10.06 -3.82 -15.86
CA VAL A 311 9.76 -4.73 -16.96
C VAL A 311 8.92 -5.88 -16.41
N LEU A 312 7.90 -6.32 -17.15
CA LEU A 312 7.09 -7.47 -16.74
C LEU A 312 7.70 -8.75 -17.31
N CYS A 313 8.20 -9.60 -16.42
CA CYS A 313 8.73 -10.93 -16.76
C CYS A 313 7.60 -11.96 -16.69
N LYS A 314 7.66 -13.00 -17.52
CA LYS A 314 6.72 -14.12 -17.42
C LYS A 314 7.12 -14.99 -16.23
N THR A 315 6.16 -15.48 -15.46
CA THR A 315 6.46 -16.59 -14.53
C THR A 315 6.67 -17.87 -15.33
N GLY A 316 7.41 -18.83 -14.76
CA GLY A 316 7.49 -20.19 -15.29
C GLY A 316 6.11 -20.82 -15.51
N GLU A 317 6.09 -21.97 -16.19
CA GLU A 317 4.89 -22.71 -16.57
C GLU A 317 3.89 -22.76 -15.41
N SER A 318 2.69 -22.23 -15.62
CA SER A 318 1.64 -22.32 -14.62
C SER A 318 1.36 -23.79 -14.38
N ILE A 319 1.65 -24.28 -13.18
CA ILE A 319 1.42 -25.68 -12.74
C ILE A 319 -0.08 -25.95 -12.57
N HIS A 320 -0.92 -25.37 -13.42
CA HIS A 320 -2.30 -25.77 -13.57
C HIS A 320 -2.34 -26.95 -14.55
N ASP A 321 -1.84 -28.10 -14.08
CA ASP A 321 -2.08 -29.43 -14.68
C ASP A 321 -3.54 -29.90 -14.47
N GLY A 322 -4.45 -28.96 -14.21
CA GLY A 322 -5.87 -29.25 -14.11
C GLY A 322 -6.43 -29.49 -15.51
N PRO A 323 -7.36 -30.45 -15.69
CA PRO A 323 -8.09 -30.56 -16.94
C PRO A 323 -8.75 -29.20 -17.24
N PRO A 324 -8.71 -28.72 -18.50
CA PRO A 324 -9.25 -27.42 -18.87
C PRO A 324 -10.71 -27.36 -18.43
N ASP A 325 -11.00 -26.54 -17.42
CA ASP A 325 -12.36 -26.39 -16.93
C ASP A 325 -13.19 -25.67 -18.00
N PHE A 326 -14.49 -25.97 -18.03
CA PHE A 326 -15.47 -25.63 -19.08
C PHE A 326 -15.64 -24.12 -19.38
N LEU A 327 -14.92 -23.24 -18.66
CA LEU A 327 -14.84 -21.80 -18.86
C LEU A 327 -13.48 -21.36 -19.44
N GLY A 328 -12.89 -22.15 -20.35
CA GLY A 328 -11.84 -21.71 -21.28
C GLY A 328 -10.65 -21.00 -20.63
N ASP A 329 -9.73 -21.77 -20.04
CA ASP A 329 -8.45 -21.29 -19.50
C ASP A 329 -7.55 -20.61 -20.55
N GLU A 330 -7.85 -20.68 -21.85
CA GLU A 330 -7.09 -20.06 -22.94
C GLU A 330 -7.02 -18.52 -22.92
N HIS A 331 -7.76 -17.86 -22.02
CA HIS A 331 -7.80 -16.39 -21.95
C HIS A 331 -7.28 -15.79 -20.65
N HIS A 332 -6.80 -16.59 -19.70
CA HIS A 332 -6.17 -16.01 -18.52
C HIS A 332 -4.77 -15.50 -18.89
N PRO A 333 -4.52 -14.18 -18.80
CA PRO A 333 -3.21 -13.65 -19.15
C PRO A 333 -2.14 -14.30 -18.28
N ASP A 334 -1.05 -14.76 -18.90
CA ASP A 334 0.14 -15.28 -18.22
C ASP A 334 0.41 -14.43 -16.98
N ALA A 335 0.59 -15.07 -15.82
CA ALA A 335 1.01 -14.35 -14.63
C ALA A 335 2.36 -13.68 -14.91
N ARG A 336 2.41 -12.37 -14.65
CA ARG A 336 3.61 -11.56 -14.88
C ARG A 336 4.12 -10.98 -13.58
N VAL A 337 5.43 -11.03 -13.41
CA VAL A 337 6.14 -10.52 -12.24
C VAL A 337 6.91 -9.26 -12.67
N PRO A 338 6.66 -8.10 -12.03
CA PRO A 338 7.44 -6.91 -12.31
C PRO A 338 8.87 -7.05 -11.76
N LEU A 339 9.83 -6.86 -12.65
CA LEU A 339 11.24 -6.61 -12.37
C LEU A 339 11.44 -5.09 -12.32
N TYR A 340 11.71 -4.57 -11.13
CA TYR A 340 11.94 -3.15 -10.89
C TYR A 340 13.43 -2.82 -10.94
N ASN A 341 13.77 -1.73 -11.61
CA ASN A 341 15.12 -1.20 -11.61
C ASN A 341 15.29 -0.17 -10.47
N GLY A 342 16.22 -0.43 -9.56
CA GLY A 342 16.49 0.40 -8.38
C GLY A 342 16.93 1.83 -8.70
N ILE A 343 17.60 2.05 -9.85
CA ILE A 343 18.02 3.39 -10.31
C ILE A 343 16.78 4.23 -10.60
N SER A 344 15.89 3.71 -11.43
CA SER A 344 14.66 4.42 -11.84
C SER A 344 13.61 4.46 -10.74
N LEU A 345 13.56 3.41 -9.90
CA LEU A 345 12.67 3.33 -8.75
C LEU A 345 13.01 4.41 -7.70
N PHE A 346 14.30 4.60 -7.44
CA PHE A 346 14.81 5.63 -6.54
C PHE A 346 15.91 6.43 -7.25
N PRO A 347 15.56 7.53 -7.95
CA PRO A 347 16.53 8.34 -8.69
C PRO A 347 17.63 8.92 -7.80
N ARG A 348 17.37 9.09 -6.51
CA ARG A 348 18.31 9.63 -5.53
C ARG A 348 19.21 8.55 -4.95
N VAL A 349 20.52 8.81 -4.93
CA VAL A 349 21.54 7.92 -4.39
C VAL A 349 21.29 7.64 -2.89
N SER A 350 20.96 8.67 -2.10
CA SER A 350 20.65 8.57 -0.67
C SER A 350 19.46 7.65 -0.38
N GLN A 351 18.42 7.71 -1.21
CA GLN A 351 17.26 6.82 -1.09
C GLN A 351 17.55 5.40 -1.57
N ARG A 352 18.41 5.22 -2.58
CA ARG A 352 18.90 3.88 -2.97
C ARG A 352 19.73 3.26 -1.86
N ALA A 353 20.56 4.03 -1.17
CA ALA A 353 21.27 3.61 0.03
C ALA A 353 20.31 3.14 1.12
N ALA A 354 19.24 3.92 1.38
CA ALA A 354 18.18 3.53 2.29
C ALA A 354 17.48 2.22 1.86
N LEU A 355 17.14 2.08 0.57
CA LEU A 355 16.53 0.86 0.02
C LEU A 355 17.43 -0.35 0.24
N LEU A 356 18.68 -0.28 -0.21
CA LEU A 356 19.66 -1.36 -0.14
C LEU A 356 19.93 -1.76 1.31
N GLN A 357 20.07 -0.78 2.21
CA GLN A 357 20.24 -1.02 3.64
C GLN A 357 19.05 -1.81 4.22
N ARG A 358 17.81 -1.44 3.87
CA ARG A 358 16.61 -2.14 4.37
C ARG A 358 16.49 -3.55 3.81
N LEU A 359 16.78 -3.76 2.53
CA LEU A 359 16.81 -5.08 1.91
C LEU A 359 17.85 -5.98 2.57
N ASN A 360 19.07 -5.48 2.77
CA ASN A 360 20.14 -6.22 3.43
C ASN A 360 19.82 -6.55 4.89
N ASN A 361 19.15 -5.65 5.62
CA ASN A 361 18.69 -5.95 6.99
C ASN A 361 17.66 -7.08 7.02
N ILE A 362 16.77 -7.15 6.02
CA ILE A 362 15.83 -8.27 5.88
C ILE A 362 16.59 -9.56 5.54
N ILE A 363 17.54 -9.54 4.59
CA ILE A 363 18.36 -10.71 4.24
C ILE A 363 19.11 -11.24 5.47
N ARG A 364 19.77 -10.37 6.24
CA ARG A 364 20.47 -10.75 7.48
C ARG A 364 19.51 -11.40 8.47
N ARG A 365 18.29 -10.89 8.57
CA ARG A 365 17.26 -11.47 9.43
C ARG A 365 16.80 -12.84 8.93
N GLU A 366 16.72 -13.05 7.62
CA GLU A 366 16.31 -14.32 7.00
C GLU A 366 17.39 -15.40 7.14
N LYS A 367 18.67 -15.07 6.91
CA LYS A 367 19.79 -16.02 7.03
C LYS A 367 20.08 -16.47 8.46
N GLY A 368 19.70 -15.67 9.46
CA GLY A 368 20.11 -15.90 10.85
C GLY A 368 21.54 -15.42 11.12
N VAL A 369 21.98 -15.48 12.37
CA VAL A 369 23.29 -14.98 12.81
C VAL A 369 24.43 -15.95 12.46
N ASP A 370 24.13 -17.25 12.28
CA ASP A 370 25.15 -18.32 12.31
C ASP A 370 25.54 -18.88 10.92
N HIS A 371 25.12 -18.25 9.82
CA HIS A 371 25.51 -18.69 8.48
C HIS A 371 26.44 -17.68 7.81
N ASP A 372 27.70 -17.70 8.23
CA ASP A 372 28.87 -17.32 7.40
C ASP A 372 29.09 -18.42 6.34
N SER A 373 28.04 -18.77 5.60
CA SER A 373 28.23 -19.51 4.36
C SER A 373 29.10 -18.61 3.47
N PRO A 374 30.16 -19.16 2.85
CA PRO A 374 31.02 -18.40 1.94
C PRO A 374 30.11 -17.64 0.98
N GLU A 375 30.42 -16.37 0.76
CA GLU A 375 29.65 -15.48 -0.11
C GLU A 375 29.64 -16.03 -1.53
N ASP A 376 28.81 -17.04 -1.79
CA ASP A 376 28.39 -17.44 -3.12
C ASP A 376 27.97 -16.16 -3.81
N THR A 377 28.50 -15.96 -5.01
CA THR A 377 28.41 -14.76 -5.85
C THR A 377 26.97 -14.32 -5.99
N GLN A 378 26.50 -13.57 -4.99
CA GLN A 378 25.10 -13.25 -4.82
C GLN A 378 24.82 -12.02 -5.67
N THR A 379 23.86 -12.16 -6.57
CA THR A 379 23.44 -11.07 -7.44
C THR A 379 22.89 -9.90 -6.62
N GLN A 380 22.84 -8.74 -7.25
CA GLN A 380 22.20 -7.54 -6.70
C GLN A 380 20.68 -7.50 -6.97
N ALA A 381 20.11 -8.66 -7.29
CA ALA A 381 18.69 -8.83 -7.53
C ALA A 381 18.04 -9.53 -6.33
N PHE A 382 17.00 -8.90 -5.80
CA PHE A 382 16.23 -9.38 -4.65
C PHE A 382 14.86 -9.84 -5.14
N VAL A 383 14.46 -11.06 -4.80
CA VAL A 383 13.13 -11.58 -5.09
C VAL A 383 12.28 -11.54 -3.83
N VAL A 384 11.06 -11.00 -3.97
CA VAL A 384 10.05 -10.99 -2.91
C VAL A 384 9.04 -12.09 -3.19
N LEU A 385 8.77 -12.91 -2.17
CA LEU A 385 7.87 -14.05 -2.26
C LEU A 385 6.54 -13.77 -1.55
N SER A 386 5.43 -14.24 -2.11
CA SER A 386 4.12 -14.21 -1.47
C SER A 386 3.33 -15.48 -1.76
N SER A 387 3.18 -16.29 -0.72
CA SER A 387 2.39 -17.51 -0.73
C SER A 387 1.52 -17.59 0.53
N PRO A 388 0.57 -18.53 0.61
CA PRO A 388 -0.16 -18.79 1.84
C PRO A 388 0.77 -19.06 3.03
N ARG A 389 1.96 -19.66 2.79
CA ARG A 389 2.96 -19.94 3.82
C ARG A 389 3.68 -18.66 4.26
N THR A 390 4.15 -17.84 3.32
CA THR A 390 4.83 -16.59 3.68
C THR A 390 3.89 -15.64 4.42
N LEU A 391 2.61 -15.62 4.04
CA LEU A 391 1.57 -14.80 4.69
C LEU A 391 1.40 -15.11 6.18
N MET A 392 1.54 -16.38 6.59
CA MET A 392 1.50 -16.79 8.00
C MET A 392 2.72 -16.33 8.79
N ARG A 393 3.84 -16.02 8.11
CA ARG A 393 5.07 -15.53 8.73
C ARG A 393 5.12 -14.01 8.72
N ALA A 394 5.10 -13.40 7.54
CA ALA A 394 5.09 -11.96 7.35
C ALA A 394 4.43 -11.59 6.01
N ASP A 395 3.44 -10.71 6.08
CA ASP A 395 2.70 -10.26 4.91
C ASP A 395 3.51 -9.29 4.04
N THR A 396 3.87 -9.73 2.82
CA THR A 396 4.62 -8.97 1.80
C THR A 396 3.76 -8.19 0.84
N VAL A 397 2.46 -8.48 0.77
CA VAL A 397 1.58 -7.86 -0.22
C VAL A 397 1.50 -6.34 -0.08
N PRO A 398 1.49 -5.72 1.13
CA PRO A 398 1.54 -4.27 1.25
C PRO A 398 2.76 -3.62 0.55
N LEU A 399 3.91 -4.30 0.54
CA LEU A 399 5.11 -3.87 -0.18
C LEU A 399 4.93 -4.00 -1.70
N ALA A 400 4.34 -5.11 -2.17
CA ALA A 400 4.05 -5.27 -3.60
C ALA A 400 3.04 -4.21 -4.10
N ILE A 401 2.02 -3.89 -3.30
CA ILE A 401 1.05 -2.84 -3.62
C ILE A 401 1.74 -1.48 -3.69
N SER A 402 2.65 -1.13 -2.77
CA SER A 402 3.34 0.16 -2.82
C SER A 402 4.24 0.28 -4.06
N LEU A 403 4.95 -0.80 -4.44
CA LEU A 403 5.71 -0.87 -5.69
C LEU A 403 4.83 -0.71 -6.92
N TRP A 404 3.68 -1.40 -6.96
CA TRP A 404 2.72 -1.28 -8.05
C TRP A 404 2.12 0.11 -8.17
N ARG A 405 1.85 0.79 -7.05
CA ARG A 405 1.35 2.16 -7.06
C ARG A 405 2.38 3.13 -7.62
N LEU A 406 3.66 2.98 -7.27
CA LEU A 406 4.71 3.77 -7.89
C LEU A 406 4.84 3.47 -9.40
N ARG A 407 4.74 2.20 -9.80
CA ARG A 407 4.70 1.81 -11.21
C ARG A 407 3.56 2.50 -11.98
N MET A 408 2.36 2.47 -11.42
CA MET A 408 1.18 3.11 -12.01
C MET A 408 1.33 4.62 -12.09
N TRP A 409 1.88 5.22 -11.03
CA TRP A 409 2.13 6.66 -10.98
C TRP A 409 3.00 7.11 -12.16
N GLU A 410 4.08 6.39 -12.43
CA GLU A 410 5.00 6.67 -13.55
C GLU A 410 4.47 6.18 -14.92
N GLY A 411 3.16 5.87 -15.02
CA GLY A 411 2.48 5.53 -16.28
C GLY A 411 2.38 4.03 -16.60
N GLY A 412 3.03 3.16 -15.82
CA GLY A 412 3.01 1.72 -16.03
C GLY A 412 1.62 1.11 -15.80
N GLY A 413 1.14 0.27 -16.72
CA GLY A 413 -0.12 -0.48 -16.56
C GLY A 413 -1.39 0.26 -16.99
N TRP A 414 -1.32 1.55 -17.33
CA TRP A 414 -2.47 2.28 -17.89
C TRP A 414 -2.67 2.04 -19.39
N GLY A 415 -1.66 1.52 -20.10
CA GLY A 415 -1.70 1.27 -21.55
C GLY A 415 -1.92 2.54 -22.38
N LYS A 416 -2.19 2.40 -23.69
CA LYS A 416 -2.62 3.51 -24.57
C LYS A 416 -4.09 3.91 -24.34
N CYS A 417 -4.63 3.62 -23.16
CA CYS A 417 -6.04 3.79 -22.91
C CYS A 417 -6.37 5.29 -22.81
N ASN A 418 -7.41 5.73 -23.53
CA ASN A 418 -7.94 7.10 -23.50
C ASN A 418 -8.64 7.44 -22.15
N TRP A 419 -7.92 7.33 -21.04
CA TRP A 419 -8.40 7.71 -19.70
C TRP A 419 -8.53 9.22 -19.55
N ILE A 420 -7.66 9.95 -20.23
CA ILE A 420 -7.76 11.39 -20.40
C ILE A 420 -8.55 11.57 -21.70
N ALA A 421 -9.86 11.78 -21.60
CA ALA A 421 -10.65 12.16 -22.76
C ALA A 421 -9.96 13.35 -23.44
N PRO A 422 -9.79 13.36 -24.78
CA PRO A 422 -9.12 14.46 -25.47
C PRO A 422 -9.72 15.81 -25.05
N LEU A 423 -8.87 16.83 -24.96
CA LEU A 423 -9.22 18.18 -24.49
C LEU A 423 -10.26 18.89 -25.38
N GLU A 424 -10.64 18.28 -26.50
CA GLU A 424 -11.63 18.79 -27.43
C GLU A 424 -13.02 18.79 -26.79
N ARG A 425 -13.31 19.84 -26.02
CA ARG A 425 -14.69 20.28 -25.85
C ARG A 425 -15.17 20.70 -27.23
N LYS A 426 -15.98 19.86 -27.87
CA LYS A 426 -16.90 20.37 -28.89
C LYS A 426 -17.66 21.53 -28.24
N PRO A 427 -17.68 22.73 -28.85
CA PRO A 427 -18.50 23.82 -28.34
C PRO A 427 -19.92 23.29 -28.18
N LEU A 428 -20.47 23.44 -26.97
CA LEU A 428 -21.90 23.26 -26.74
C LEU A 428 -22.57 24.44 -27.46
N TYR A 429 -23.04 24.17 -28.68
CA TYR A 429 -23.94 25.07 -29.39
C TYR A 429 -25.32 25.05 -28.75
#